data_AF-A0A6I9X0G8-F1
#
_entry.id   AF-A0A6I9X0G8-F1
#
_cell.length_a   1.000
_cell.length_b   1.000
_cell.length_c   1.000
_cell.angle_alpha   90.00
_cell.angle_beta   90.00
_cell.angle_gamma   90.00
#
_symmetry.space_group_name_H-M   'P 1'
#
loop_
_entity.id
_entity.type
_entity.pdbx_description
1 polymer ?
#
loop_
_entity_poly.entity_id
_entity_poly.type
_entity_poly.pdbx_seq_one_letter_code
_entity_poly.pdbx_strand_id
1 'polypeptide(L)'
;MLAAGTGNGFGTTAWWGFSPALNLQAMSLESSTEHLELSQNGVPELNILLVGSIDARHILKTMSQMHRQPRRKINFYILENNLEAVSRQLLFLNLALEPPDKMGLQEKSETFLELMGNTHLRSQTAAYLQEKAALFIRYITDSDFQLANLPVLDFSALKFRERDQLEAIFQFWRNPDPQAFQIKQLWDLRLRQYLGTRYDSRRGVCDWDLTMKLHEHGATTINFHEFFHWRNTGMAFEMREAVYDVPNKTLASGRLMRHVLLGLGESLENILILL
;
A
#
# COMPACT_ATOMS: atom_id res chain seq x y z
N MET A 1 24.23 -2.84 -19.93
CA MET A 1 24.14 -2.05 -18.69
C MET A 1 23.24 -2.78 -17.72
N LEU A 2 23.80 -3.40 -16.68
CA LEU A 2 23.06 -4.17 -15.70
C LEU A 2 22.37 -3.22 -14.71
N ALA A 3 21.13 -3.55 -14.34
CA ALA A 3 20.35 -2.82 -13.34
C ALA A 3 21.22 -2.51 -12.11
N ALA A 4 21.07 -1.30 -11.56
CA ALA A 4 21.93 -0.77 -10.51
C ALA A 4 21.75 -1.43 -9.13
N GLY A 5 21.30 -2.68 -9.05
CA GLY A 5 21.23 -3.44 -7.81
C GLY A 5 21.10 -4.94 -8.05
N THR A 6 21.39 -5.73 -7.01
CA THR A 6 21.11 -7.17 -7.08
C THR A 6 19.59 -7.39 -7.02
N GLY A 7 19.06 -8.30 -7.85
CA GLY A 7 17.63 -8.63 -7.94
C GLY A 7 16.96 -8.92 -6.58
N ASN A 8 17.74 -9.39 -5.62
CA ASN A 8 17.28 -9.72 -4.28
C ASN A 8 16.92 -8.48 -3.46
N GLY A 9 17.57 -7.32 -3.65
CA GLY A 9 17.30 -6.13 -2.84
C GLY A 9 16.11 -5.27 -3.27
N PHE A 10 15.42 -5.61 -4.36
CA PHE A 10 14.31 -4.80 -4.90
C PHE A 10 13.01 -4.92 -4.08
N GLY A 11 12.91 -5.90 -3.18
CA GLY A 11 11.66 -6.25 -2.53
C GLY A 11 10.77 -7.15 -3.41
N THR A 12 9.81 -7.84 -2.81
CA THR A 12 9.02 -8.89 -3.47
C THR A 12 7.55 -8.55 -3.67
N THR A 13 7.13 -7.32 -3.35
CA THR A 13 5.74 -6.87 -3.45
C THR A 13 5.73 -5.43 -3.92
N ALA A 14 5.07 -5.19 -5.05
CA ALA A 14 4.84 -3.85 -5.55
C ALA A 14 3.91 -3.11 -4.57
N TRP A 15 4.23 -1.84 -4.34
CA TRP A 15 3.50 -0.97 -3.40
C TRP A 15 2.46 -0.08 -4.10
N TRP A 16 2.67 0.16 -5.39
CA TRP A 16 1.76 0.83 -6.31
C TRP A 16 1.86 0.14 -7.68
N GLY A 17 0.81 0.21 -8.48
CA GLY A 17 0.87 -0.34 -9.84
C GLY A 17 1.76 0.49 -10.78
N PHE A 18 2.27 -0.11 -11.85
CA PHE A 18 3.20 0.56 -12.78
C PHE A 18 2.53 1.34 -13.93
N SER A 19 1.26 1.70 -13.78
CA SER A 19 0.49 2.42 -14.80
C SER A 19 -0.33 3.56 -14.22
N PRO A 20 -0.74 4.56 -15.01
CA PRO A 20 -1.64 5.60 -14.53
C PRO A 20 -2.97 5.03 -14.02
N ALA A 21 -3.57 5.70 -13.03
CA ALA A 21 -4.91 5.36 -12.57
C ALA A 21 -5.95 5.65 -13.66
N LEU A 22 -6.73 4.63 -14.02
CA LEU A 22 -7.77 4.67 -15.04
C LEU A 22 -9.16 4.85 -14.43
N ASN A 23 -10.03 5.60 -15.10
CA ASN A 23 -11.46 5.58 -14.84
C ASN A 23 -12.08 4.44 -15.66
N LEU A 24 -12.37 3.33 -14.99
CA LEU A 24 -12.80 2.10 -15.65
C LEU A 24 -14.21 2.20 -16.22
N GLN A 25 -15.05 3.10 -15.68
CA GLN A 25 -16.36 3.37 -16.24
C GLN A 25 -16.28 4.09 -17.59
N ALA A 26 -15.33 5.01 -17.76
CA ALA A 26 -15.13 5.72 -19.02
C ALA A 26 -14.66 4.78 -20.13
N MET A 27 -13.73 3.85 -19.81
CA MET A 27 -13.25 2.85 -20.78
C MET A 27 -14.37 1.93 -21.28
N SER A 28 -15.34 1.62 -20.40
CA SER A 28 -16.51 0.80 -20.76
C SER A 28 -17.46 1.49 -21.75
N LEU A 29 -17.43 2.81 -21.90
CA LEU A 29 -18.27 3.51 -22.89
C LEU A 29 -17.69 3.44 -24.30
N GLU A 30 -16.38 3.20 -24.43
CA GLU A 30 -15.70 3.03 -25.72
C GLU A 30 -15.94 1.62 -26.30
N SER A 31 -16.18 0.63 -25.43
CA SER A 31 -16.60 -0.72 -25.78
C SER A 31 -18.13 -0.82 -25.78
N SER A 32 -18.76 -1.18 -26.91
CA SER A 32 -20.21 -1.22 -27.13
C SER A 32 -21.08 -1.58 -25.91
N THR A 33 -22.09 -0.76 -25.62
CA THR A 33 -23.02 -0.89 -24.48
C THR A 33 -24.04 -2.04 -24.59
N GLU A 34 -23.88 -2.93 -25.56
CA GLU A 34 -24.85 -4.00 -25.89
C GLU A 34 -24.95 -5.10 -24.83
N HIS A 35 -23.97 -5.20 -23.91
CA HIS A 35 -23.92 -6.24 -22.87
C HIS A 35 -24.29 -5.75 -21.46
N LEU A 36 -24.79 -4.53 -21.30
CA LEU A 36 -25.15 -4.00 -19.98
C LEU A 36 -26.52 -4.54 -19.56
N GLU A 37 -26.51 -5.47 -18.60
CA GLU A 37 -27.73 -5.94 -17.95
C GLU A 37 -28.38 -4.80 -17.16
N LEU A 38 -29.68 -4.62 -17.36
CA LEU A 38 -30.50 -3.73 -16.55
C LEU A 38 -30.72 -4.38 -15.18
N SER A 39 -30.29 -3.73 -14.10
CA SER A 39 -30.62 -4.22 -12.75
C SER A 39 -32.13 -4.20 -12.52
N GLN A 40 -32.60 -4.91 -11.49
CA GLN A 40 -34.02 -5.00 -11.11
C GLN A 40 -34.73 -3.64 -10.92
N ASN A 41 -33.97 -2.55 -10.75
CA ASN A 41 -34.47 -1.18 -10.58
C ASN A 41 -34.32 -0.29 -11.84
N GLY A 42 -33.96 -0.86 -13.00
CA GLY A 42 -33.74 -0.12 -14.25
C GLY A 42 -32.43 0.68 -14.32
N VAL A 43 -31.57 0.59 -13.28
CA VAL A 43 -30.22 1.18 -13.29
C VAL A 43 -29.26 0.19 -13.94
N PRO A 44 -28.50 0.55 -14.99
CA PRO A 44 -27.54 -0.37 -15.59
C PRO A 44 -26.44 -0.76 -14.60
N GLU A 45 -26.03 -2.03 -14.64
CA GLU A 45 -24.96 -2.57 -13.80
C GLU A 45 -23.66 -2.73 -14.60
N LEU A 46 -22.53 -2.40 -13.97
CA LEU A 46 -21.20 -2.55 -14.52
C LEU A 46 -20.34 -3.37 -13.56
N ASN A 47 -19.97 -4.57 -13.99
CA ASN A 47 -19.13 -5.49 -13.25
C ASN A 47 -17.68 -5.37 -13.74
N ILE A 48 -16.75 -5.12 -12.82
CA ILE A 48 -15.34 -4.86 -13.13
C ILE A 48 -14.48 -5.84 -12.34
N LEU A 49 -13.77 -6.72 -13.04
CA LEU A 49 -12.79 -7.61 -12.42
C LEU A 49 -11.39 -6.98 -12.47
N LEU A 50 -10.78 -6.82 -11.31
CA LEU A 50 -9.41 -6.35 -11.12
C LEU A 50 -8.54 -7.53 -10.71
N VAL A 51 -7.63 -7.93 -11.61
CA VAL A 51 -6.68 -9.02 -11.35
C VAL A 51 -5.31 -8.43 -11.08
N GLY A 52 -4.76 -8.67 -9.88
CA GLY A 52 -3.42 -8.20 -9.51
C GLY A 52 -3.26 -6.68 -9.55
N SER A 53 -4.32 -5.93 -9.16
CA SER A 53 -4.30 -4.46 -9.18
C SER A 53 -3.28 -3.88 -8.19
N ILE A 54 -2.84 -4.65 -7.19
CA ILE A 54 -1.87 -4.27 -6.14
C ILE A 54 -2.39 -3.18 -5.19
N ASP A 55 -3.01 -2.12 -5.71
CA ASP A 55 -3.59 -1.00 -4.97
C ASP A 55 -5.03 -0.66 -5.45
N ALA A 56 -5.65 0.30 -4.77
CA ALA A 56 -7.04 0.72 -4.99
C ALA A 56 -7.19 1.94 -5.94
N ARG A 57 -6.13 2.36 -6.66
CA ARG A 57 -6.15 3.62 -7.42
C ARG A 57 -7.22 3.67 -8.51
N HIS A 58 -7.48 2.54 -9.17
CA HIS A 58 -8.48 2.46 -10.25
C HIS A 58 -9.89 2.60 -9.68
N ILE A 59 -10.13 2.02 -8.50
CA ILE A 59 -11.38 2.16 -7.75
C ILE A 59 -11.56 3.63 -7.37
N LEU A 60 -10.58 4.23 -6.70
CA LEU A 60 -10.64 5.65 -6.29
C LEU A 60 -10.78 6.61 -7.48
N LYS A 61 -10.06 6.37 -8.58
CA LYS A 61 -10.16 7.17 -9.80
C LYS A 61 -11.54 7.08 -10.43
N THR A 62 -12.13 5.88 -10.48
CA THR A 62 -13.48 5.68 -11.00
C THR A 62 -14.51 6.35 -10.09
N MET A 63 -14.42 6.16 -8.77
CA MET A 63 -15.33 6.78 -7.78
C MET A 63 -15.29 8.31 -7.83
N SER A 64 -14.09 8.91 -7.86
CA SER A 64 -13.94 10.38 -7.90
C SER A 64 -14.50 11.02 -9.16
N GLN A 65 -14.64 10.25 -10.25
CA GLN A 65 -15.15 10.72 -11.54
C GLN A 65 -16.55 10.21 -11.87
N MET A 66 -17.21 9.50 -10.95
CA MET A 66 -18.53 8.90 -11.17
C MET A 66 -19.59 9.93 -11.53
N HIS A 67 -19.51 11.15 -10.98
CA HIS A 67 -20.42 12.26 -11.30
C HIS A 67 -20.33 12.75 -12.76
N ARG A 68 -19.26 12.38 -13.49
CA ARG A 68 -19.05 12.74 -14.91
C ARG A 68 -19.62 11.72 -15.89
N GLN A 69 -20.12 10.61 -15.37
CA GLN A 69 -20.52 9.44 -16.15
C GLN A 69 -22.03 9.17 -15.94
N PRO A 70 -22.69 8.42 -16.85
CA PRO A 70 -24.06 7.99 -16.64
C PRO A 70 -24.21 7.23 -15.32
N ARG A 71 -25.34 7.45 -14.63
CA ARG A 71 -25.62 6.76 -13.37
C ARG A 71 -25.70 5.25 -13.60
N ARG A 72 -24.84 4.50 -12.91
CA ARG A 72 -24.77 3.03 -12.95
C ARG A 72 -24.47 2.47 -11.57
N LYS A 73 -24.88 1.23 -11.33
CA LYS A 73 -24.37 0.44 -10.20
C LYS A 73 -23.04 -0.18 -10.65
N ILE A 74 -21.97 0.03 -9.89
CA ILE A 74 -20.64 -0.49 -10.22
C ILE A 74 -20.23 -1.49 -9.14
N ASN A 75 -19.89 -2.72 -9.56
CA ASN A 75 -19.33 -3.73 -8.67
C ASN A 75 -17.87 -4.00 -9.07
N PHE A 76 -16.97 -3.86 -8.11
CA PHE A 76 -15.56 -4.21 -8.27
C PHE A 76 -15.31 -5.59 -7.66
N TYR A 77 -14.78 -6.51 -8.45
CA TYR A 77 -14.31 -7.82 -8.00
C TYR A 77 -12.78 -7.79 -7.99
N ILE A 78 -12.18 -8.11 -6.84
CA ILE A 78 -10.72 -8.02 -6.66
C ILE A 78 -10.16 -9.43 -6.54
N LEU A 79 -9.34 -9.83 -7.50
CA LEU A 79 -8.59 -11.07 -7.48
C LEU A 79 -7.11 -10.74 -7.19
N GLU A 80 -6.71 -10.93 -5.94
CA GLU A 80 -5.37 -10.62 -5.46
C GLU A 80 -4.81 -11.81 -4.65
N ASN A 81 -3.57 -12.19 -4.93
CA ASN A 81 -2.91 -13.31 -4.25
C ASN A 81 -2.12 -12.84 -3.01
N ASN A 82 -1.78 -11.55 -2.93
CA ASN A 82 -1.13 -11.00 -1.76
C ASN A 82 -2.14 -10.36 -0.80
N LEU A 83 -2.42 -11.03 0.32
CA LEU A 83 -3.32 -10.51 1.35
C LEU A 83 -2.80 -9.24 2.03
N GLU A 84 -1.49 -8.99 2.08
CA GLU A 84 -0.95 -7.71 2.55
C GLU A 84 -1.37 -6.55 1.62
N ALA A 85 -1.45 -6.83 0.31
CA ALA A 85 -1.95 -5.85 -0.66
C ALA A 85 -3.46 -5.64 -0.49
N VAL A 86 -4.24 -6.70 -0.25
CA VAL A 86 -5.68 -6.60 0.08
C VAL A 86 -5.89 -5.79 1.36
N SER A 87 -5.13 -6.05 2.42
CA SER A 87 -5.18 -5.30 3.68
C SER A 87 -4.89 -3.82 3.47
N ARG A 88 -3.89 -3.47 2.65
CA ARG A 88 -3.57 -2.07 2.32
C ARG A 88 -4.66 -1.42 1.47
N GLN A 89 -5.22 -2.13 0.48
CA GLN A 89 -6.34 -1.62 -0.30
C GLN A 89 -7.54 -1.29 0.59
N LEU A 90 -7.87 -2.18 1.53
CA LEU A 90 -8.92 -1.96 2.53
C LEU A 90 -8.62 -0.71 3.38
N LEU A 91 -7.39 -0.57 3.88
CA LEU A 91 -6.95 0.59 4.66
C LEU A 91 -7.10 1.91 3.89
N PHE A 92 -6.59 1.98 2.66
CA PHE A 92 -6.62 3.21 1.87
C PHE A 92 -8.02 3.55 1.35
N LEU A 93 -8.85 2.55 1.04
CA LEU A 93 -10.26 2.78 0.73
C LEU A 93 -11.01 3.30 1.95
N ASN A 94 -10.77 2.74 3.13
CA ASN A 94 -11.37 3.21 4.38
C ASN A 94 -10.98 4.66 4.69
N LEU A 95 -9.70 5.00 4.58
CA LEU A 95 -9.19 6.36 4.77
C LEU A 95 -9.82 7.37 3.79
N ALA A 96 -9.90 7.01 2.51
CA ALA A 96 -10.53 7.86 1.50
C ALA A 96 -12.01 8.14 1.81
N LEU A 97 -12.71 7.14 2.35
CA LEU A 97 -14.13 7.18 2.71
C LEU A 97 -14.42 7.66 4.13
N GLU A 98 -13.40 8.00 4.93
CA GLU A 98 -13.61 8.51 6.29
C GLU A 98 -14.52 9.76 6.23
N PRO A 99 -15.53 9.90 7.10
CA PRO A 99 -16.40 11.06 7.07
C PRO A 99 -15.64 12.38 7.28
N PRO A 100 -15.95 13.47 6.53
CA PRO A 100 -15.27 14.76 6.68
C PRO A 100 -15.38 15.39 8.08
N ASP A 101 -16.41 15.04 8.85
CA ASP A 101 -16.60 15.44 10.25
C ASP A 101 -15.64 14.73 11.22
N LYS A 102 -15.09 13.57 10.83
CA LYS A 102 -14.09 12.83 11.61
C LYS A 102 -12.67 13.16 11.21
N MET A 103 -12.41 13.28 9.91
CA MET A 103 -11.07 13.52 9.39
C MET A 103 -11.11 14.46 8.18
N GLY A 104 -10.44 15.60 8.30
CA GLY A 104 -10.37 16.60 7.24
C GLY A 104 -9.54 16.13 6.03
N LEU A 105 -9.71 16.78 4.88
CA LEU A 105 -9.01 16.40 3.65
C LEU A 105 -7.48 16.44 3.81
N GLN A 106 -6.95 17.48 4.47
CA GLN A 106 -5.52 17.62 4.71
C GLN A 106 -5.00 16.47 5.58
N GLU A 107 -5.65 16.18 6.71
CA GLU A 107 -5.27 15.10 7.61
C GLU A 107 -5.32 13.73 6.90
N LYS A 108 -6.34 13.49 6.07
CA LYS A 108 -6.41 12.29 5.22
C LYS A 108 -5.23 12.21 4.27
N SER A 109 -4.88 13.30 3.60
CA SER A 109 -3.75 13.34 2.67
C SER A 109 -2.42 13.07 3.37
N GLU A 110 -2.19 13.69 4.53
CA GLU A 110 -0.98 13.46 5.32
C GLU A 110 -0.91 12.00 5.83
N THR A 111 -2.01 11.50 6.40
CA THR A 111 -2.15 10.11 6.86
C THR A 111 -1.92 9.12 5.71
N PHE A 112 -2.45 9.41 4.53
CA PHE A 112 -2.23 8.59 3.33
C PHE A 112 -0.75 8.53 2.96
N LEU A 113 -0.08 9.69 2.90
CA LEU A 113 1.33 9.77 2.53
C LEU A 113 2.24 9.04 3.52
N GLU A 114 1.97 9.18 4.82
CA GLU A 114 2.72 8.49 5.87
C GLU A 114 2.55 6.97 5.80
N LEU A 115 1.29 6.50 5.76
CA LEU A 115 0.99 5.08 5.65
C LEU A 115 1.58 4.50 4.38
N MET A 116 1.65 5.28 3.29
CA MET A 116 2.14 4.82 2.00
C MET A 116 3.66 4.78 1.88
N GLY A 117 4.35 5.81 2.35
CA GLY A 117 5.73 6.07 1.93
C GLY A 117 6.75 6.12 3.04
N ASN A 118 6.35 6.15 4.31
CA ASN A 118 7.28 6.36 5.41
C ASN A 118 7.54 5.07 6.17
N THR A 119 8.81 4.88 6.58
CA THR A 119 9.18 3.79 7.49
C THR A 119 8.67 4.02 8.92
N HIS A 120 8.46 5.26 9.33
CA HIS A 120 7.94 5.60 10.64
C HIS A 120 6.73 6.53 10.51
N LEU A 121 5.81 6.39 11.45
CA LEU A 121 4.54 7.11 11.54
C LEU A 121 4.58 8.06 12.73
N ARG A 122 3.83 9.15 12.63
CA ARG A 122 3.44 9.93 13.81
C ARG A 122 2.55 9.08 14.72
N SER A 123 2.53 9.38 16.01
CA SER A 123 1.68 8.66 16.97
C SER A 123 0.19 8.70 16.60
N GLN A 124 -0.29 9.80 16.00
CA GLN A 124 -1.68 9.94 15.52
C GLN A 124 -1.99 8.96 14.38
N THR A 125 -1.12 8.88 13.37
CA THR A 125 -1.27 7.96 12.24
C THR A 125 -1.14 6.50 12.69
N ALA A 126 -0.26 6.21 13.65
CA ALA A 126 -0.17 4.89 14.26
C ALA A 126 -1.44 4.51 15.03
N ALA A 127 -2.02 5.45 15.81
CA ALA A 127 -3.27 5.22 16.52
C ALA A 127 -4.43 4.95 15.55
N TYR A 128 -4.51 5.72 14.45
CA TYR A 128 -5.47 5.46 13.38
C TYR A 128 -5.32 4.05 12.80
N LEU A 129 -4.09 3.64 12.46
CA LEU A 129 -3.81 2.29 11.94
C LEU A 129 -4.27 1.20 12.93
N GLN A 130 -3.99 1.37 14.23
CA GLN A 130 -4.39 0.39 15.25
C GLN A 130 -5.91 0.32 15.43
N GLU A 131 -6.61 1.46 15.42
CA GLU A 131 -8.08 1.52 15.46
C GLU A 131 -8.67 0.78 14.26
N LYS A 132 -8.22 1.09 13.04
CA LYS A 132 -8.73 0.46 11.82
C LYS A 132 -8.39 -1.02 11.76
N ALA A 133 -7.21 -1.42 12.19
CA ALA A 133 -6.84 -2.83 12.29
C ALA A 133 -7.78 -3.61 13.23
N ALA A 134 -8.11 -3.04 14.40
CA ALA A 134 -9.09 -3.65 15.31
C ALA A 134 -10.49 -3.80 14.66
N LEU A 135 -10.90 -2.80 13.89
CA LEU A 135 -12.18 -2.81 13.18
C LEU A 135 -12.19 -3.83 12.02
N PHE A 136 -11.10 -3.93 11.26
CA PHE A 136 -10.96 -4.87 10.15
C PHE A 136 -10.97 -6.33 10.60
N ILE A 137 -10.36 -6.64 11.76
CA ILE A 137 -10.49 -7.97 12.38
C ILE A 137 -11.98 -8.30 12.54
N ARG A 138 -12.76 -7.41 13.16
CA ARG A 138 -14.20 -7.63 13.37
C ARG A 138 -14.95 -7.83 12.06
N TYR A 139 -14.64 -7.05 11.02
CA TYR A 139 -15.30 -7.20 9.71
C TYR A 139 -15.06 -8.56 9.05
N ILE A 140 -13.92 -9.19 9.31
CA ILE A 140 -13.56 -10.45 8.67
C ILE A 140 -14.03 -11.65 9.49
N THR A 141 -14.07 -11.51 10.82
CA THR A 141 -14.49 -12.57 11.73
C THR A 141 -16.00 -12.61 11.99
N ASP A 142 -16.70 -11.48 11.84
CA ASP A 142 -18.13 -11.33 12.13
C ASP A 142 -18.87 -10.72 10.92
N SER A 143 -19.52 -11.59 10.14
CA SER A 143 -20.24 -11.19 8.92
C SER A 143 -21.49 -10.35 9.20
N ASP A 144 -22.16 -10.55 10.34
CA ASP A 144 -23.34 -9.75 10.70
C ASP A 144 -22.91 -8.32 11.08
N PHE A 145 -21.83 -8.20 11.86
CA PHE A 145 -21.24 -6.90 12.17
C PHE A 145 -20.74 -6.19 10.91
N GLN A 146 -20.12 -6.92 9.98
CA GLN A 146 -19.66 -6.36 8.71
C GLN A 146 -20.81 -5.84 7.85
N LEU A 147 -21.87 -6.63 7.67
CA LEU A 147 -23.02 -6.21 6.86
C LEU A 147 -23.70 -4.97 7.46
N ALA A 148 -23.76 -4.87 8.78
CA ALA A 148 -24.36 -3.72 9.47
C ALA A 148 -23.53 -2.43 9.36
N ASN A 149 -22.18 -2.53 9.32
CA ASN A 149 -21.29 -1.36 9.46
C ASN A 149 -20.50 -1.02 8.18
N LEU A 150 -20.28 -1.98 7.29
CA LEU A 150 -19.56 -1.81 6.03
C LEU A 150 -20.21 -2.59 4.86
N PRO A 151 -21.50 -2.36 4.55
CA PRO A 151 -22.24 -3.14 3.54
C PRO A 151 -21.72 -2.99 2.11
N VAL A 152 -20.84 -2.01 1.86
CA VAL A 152 -20.26 -1.73 0.55
C VAL A 152 -19.12 -2.68 0.17
N LEU A 153 -18.59 -3.45 1.12
CA LEU A 153 -17.59 -4.49 0.87
C LEU A 153 -18.19 -5.87 1.11
N ASP A 154 -17.77 -6.85 0.31
CA ASP A 154 -18.18 -8.24 0.45
C ASP A 154 -16.95 -9.13 0.62
N PHE A 155 -16.93 -9.92 1.70
CA PHE A 155 -15.87 -10.86 2.04
C PHE A 155 -16.30 -12.33 1.88
N SER A 156 -17.50 -12.58 1.34
CA SER A 156 -18.07 -13.92 1.17
C SER A 156 -17.20 -14.85 0.33
N ALA A 157 -16.48 -14.31 -0.65
CA ALA A 157 -15.58 -15.06 -1.52
C ALA A 157 -14.25 -15.48 -0.87
N LEU A 158 -13.88 -14.91 0.30
CA LEU A 158 -12.65 -15.26 1.00
C LEU A 158 -12.77 -16.62 1.67
N LYS A 159 -11.78 -17.49 1.42
CA LYS A 159 -11.63 -18.77 2.10
C LYS A 159 -11.28 -18.57 3.58
N PHE A 160 -11.62 -19.53 4.43
CA PHE A 160 -11.27 -19.47 5.86
C PHE A 160 -9.79 -19.19 6.11
N ARG A 161 -8.88 -19.87 5.39
CA ARG A 161 -7.43 -19.62 5.48
C ARG A 161 -7.04 -18.18 5.14
N GLU A 162 -7.70 -17.56 4.15
CA GLU A 162 -7.41 -16.17 3.76
C GLU A 162 -7.91 -15.20 4.84
N ARG A 163 -9.06 -15.50 5.46
CA ARG A 163 -9.58 -14.75 6.61
C ARG A 163 -8.63 -14.82 7.82
N ASP A 164 -8.15 -16.01 8.17
CA ASP A 164 -7.19 -16.20 9.26
C ASP A 164 -5.88 -15.42 9.01
N GLN A 165 -5.40 -15.42 7.77
CA GLN A 165 -4.20 -14.68 7.38
C GLN A 165 -4.41 -13.16 7.42
N LEU A 166 -5.55 -12.66 6.95
CA LEU A 166 -5.90 -11.25 7.08
C LEU A 166 -6.02 -10.85 8.55
N GLU A 167 -6.67 -11.66 9.39
CA GLU A 167 -6.74 -11.42 10.83
C GLU A 167 -5.33 -11.32 11.43
N ALA A 168 -4.41 -12.24 11.11
CA ALA A 168 -3.04 -12.18 11.59
C ALA A 168 -2.31 -10.89 11.17
N ILE A 169 -2.48 -10.43 9.92
CA ILE A 169 -1.93 -9.17 9.44
C ILE A 169 -2.46 -8.00 10.28
N PHE A 170 -3.76 -7.95 10.53
CA PHE A 170 -4.37 -6.86 11.31
C PHE A 170 -4.01 -6.95 12.79
N GLN A 171 -3.87 -8.14 13.37
CA GLN A 171 -3.35 -8.31 14.73
C GLN A 171 -1.93 -7.75 14.85
N PHE A 172 -1.08 -7.98 13.84
CA PHE A 172 0.25 -7.40 13.77
C PHE A 172 0.22 -5.87 13.67
N TRP A 173 -0.63 -5.30 12.80
CA TRP A 173 -0.81 -3.84 12.68
C TRP A 173 -1.31 -3.20 13.98
N ARG A 174 -2.22 -3.88 14.68
CA ARG A 174 -2.80 -3.44 15.96
C ARG A 174 -1.81 -3.48 17.12
N ASN A 175 -0.76 -4.32 17.05
CA ASN A 175 0.20 -4.47 18.13
C ASN A 175 0.83 -3.10 18.47
N PRO A 176 0.75 -2.60 19.71
CA PRO A 176 1.31 -1.29 20.07
C PRO A 176 2.83 -1.33 20.25
N ASP A 177 3.45 -2.50 20.41
CA ASP A 177 4.88 -2.65 20.66
C ASP A 177 5.69 -2.16 19.44
N PRO A 178 6.54 -1.13 19.59
CA PRO A 178 7.46 -0.68 18.56
C PRO A 178 8.53 -1.73 18.21
N GLN A 179 8.92 -2.60 19.15
CA GLN A 179 9.94 -3.63 18.92
C GLN A 179 9.42 -4.80 18.07
N ALA A 180 8.11 -4.94 17.94
CA ALA A 180 7.49 -5.94 17.07
C ALA A 180 7.88 -5.78 15.59
N PHE A 181 8.38 -4.62 15.18
CA PHE A 181 8.85 -4.40 13.81
C PHE A 181 10.09 -3.50 13.74
N GLN A 182 11.26 -4.11 13.61
CA GLN A 182 12.56 -3.43 13.57
C GLN A 182 12.85 -2.81 12.19
N ILE A 183 11.99 -1.88 11.77
CA ILE A 183 11.94 -1.39 10.40
C ILE A 183 13.25 -0.69 9.97
N LYS A 184 13.90 0.05 10.86
CA LYS A 184 15.18 0.70 10.54
C LYS A 184 16.28 -0.31 10.15
N GLN A 185 16.35 -1.44 10.84
CA GLN A 185 17.35 -2.48 10.58
C GLN A 185 17.05 -3.20 9.27
N LEU A 186 15.78 -3.54 9.05
CA LEU A 186 15.35 -4.18 7.82
C LEU A 186 15.57 -3.28 6.59
N TRP A 187 15.45 -1.95 6.75
CA TRP A 187 15.70 -0.99 5.66
C TRP A 187 17.18 -1.00 5.30
N ASP A 188 18.04 -0.95 6.32
CA ASP A 188 19.49 -1.00 6.14
C ASP A 188 19.94 -2.31 5.49
N LEU A 189 19.41 -3.45 5.96
CA LEU A 189 19.67 -4.77 5.36
C LEU A 189 19.26 -4.81 3.89
N ARG A 190 18.08 -4.27 3.55
CA ARG A 190 17.64 -4.14 2.16
C ARG A 190 18.62 -3.29 1.35
N LEU A 191 19.05 -2.12 1.85
CA LEU A 191 20.01 -1.26 1.16
C LEU A 191 21.35 -1.96 0.93
N ARG A 192 21.86 -2.70 1.91
CA ARG A 192 23.09 -3.49 1.79
C ARG A 192 22.97 -4.52 0.69
N GLN A 193 21.86 -5.24 0.65
CA GLN A 193 21.62 -6.24 -0.39
C GLN A 193 21.44 -5.61 -1.78
N TYR A 194 20.68 -4.53 -1.86
CA TYR A 194 20.43 -3.82 -3.11
C TYR A 194 21.73 -3.25 -3.70
N LEU A 195 22.54 -2.56 -2.90
CA LEU A 195 23.73 -1.86 -3.36
C LEU A 195 24.98 -2.75 -3.43
N GLY A 196 25.04 -3.82 -2.64
CA GLY A 196 26.20 -4.70 -2.55
C GLY A 196 27.47 -3.93 -2.17
N THR A 197 28.53 -4.12 -2.96
CA THR A 197 29.82 -3.43 -2.77
C THR A 197 29.74 -1.90 -2.85
N ARG A 198 28.65 -1.35 -3.39
CA ARG A 198 28.43 0.10 -3.50
C ARG A 198 27.69 0.70 -2.30
N TYR A 199 27.40 -0.09 -1.26
CA TYR A 199 26.70 0.40 -0.07
C TYR A 199 27.48 1.51 0.66
N ASP A 200 28.80 1.39 0.74
CA ASP A 200 29.65 2.42 1.38
C ASP A 200 29.77 3.69 0.52
N SER A 201 29.57 3.57 -0.80
CA SER A 201 29.51 4.69 -1.75
C SER A 201 28.08 5.10 -2.13
N ARG A 202 27.08 4.71 -1.33
CA ARG A 202 25.64 4.89 -1.66
C ARG A 202 25.22 6.33 -1.95
N ARG A 203 25.92 7.31 -1.38
CA ARG A 203 25.68 8.73 -1.68
C ARG A 203 25.92 9.05 -3.15
N GLY A 204 27.03 8.56 -3.72
CA GLY A 204 27.34 8.72 -5.14
C GLY A 204 26.40 7.93 -6.05
N VAL A 205 25.98 6.73 -5.62
CA VAL A 205 24.94 5.96 -6.34
C VAL A 205 23.62 6.72 -6.37
N CYS A 206 23.23 7.34 -5.25
CA CYS A 206 22.01 8.12 -5.14
C CYS A 206 22.02 9.36 -6.04
N ASP A 207 23.16 10.05 -6.13
CA ASP A 207 23.33 11.23 -6.99
C ASP A 207 23.21 10.86 -8.48
N TRP A 208 23.84 9.75 -8.86
CA TRP A 208 23.74 9.20 -10.21
C TRP A 208 22.31 8.75 -10.52
N ASP A 209 21.64 8.03 -9.61
CA ASP A 209 20.24 7.61 -9.76
C ASP A 209 19.31 8.82 -9.94
N LEU A 210 19.49 9.88 -9.14
CA LEU A 210 18.67 11.08 -9.24
C LEU A 210 18.82 11.74 -10.61
N THR A 211 20.05 11.96 -11.04
CA THR A 211 20.33 12.69 -12.27
C THR A 211 19.90 11.86 -13.49
N MET A 212 20.35 10.61 -13.57
CA MET A 212 20.22 9.79 -14.78
C MET A 212 18.87 9.04 -14.88
N LYS A 213 18.16 8.81 -13.76
CA LYS A 213 16.88 8.09 -13.80
C LYS A 213 15.67 8.96 -13.54
N LEU A 214 15.80 10.05 -12.79
CA LEU A 214 14.67 10.91 -12.46
C LEU A 214 14.71 12.21 -13.24
N HIS A 215 15.81 12.96 -13.18
CA HIS A 215 15.89 14.27 -13.85
C HIS A 215 15.87 14.15 -15.38
N GLU A 216 16.57 13.17 -15.96
CA GLU A 216 16.48 12.87 -17.41
C GLU A 216 15.06 12.51 -17.86
N HIS A 217 14.19 12.07 -16.94
CA HIS A 217 12.80 11.72 -17.20
C HIS A 217 11.81 12.82 -16.74
N GLY A 218 12.31 14.04 -16.47
CA GLY A 218 11.50 15.22 -16.19
C GLY A 218 11.18 15.50 -14.72
N ALA A 219 11.64 14.68 -13.78
CA ALA A 219 11.39 14.86 -12.35
C ALA A 219 12.37 15.85 -11.67
N THR A 220 12.63 16.99 -12.32
CA THR A 220 13.67 17.97 -11.92
C THR A 220 13.37 18.74 -10.63
N THR A 221 12.13 18.67 -10.13
CA THR A 221 11.72 19.29 -8.85
C THR A 221 12.29 18.56 -7.63
N ILE A 222 12.63 17.27 -7.76
CA ILE A 222 13.17 16.46 -6.65
C ILE A 222 14.61 16.88 -6.40
N ASN A 223 14.91 17.36 -5.20
CA ASN A 223 16.27 17.74 -4.81
C ASN A 223 17.07 16.57 -4.22
N PHE A 224 18.39 16.70 -4.28
CA PHE A 224 19.30 15.66 -3.80
C PHE A 224 19.16 15.36 -2.31
N HIS A 225 18.91 16.37 -1.48
CA HIS A 225 18.83 16.19 -0.03
C HIS A 225 17.64 15.32 0.36
N GLU A 226 16.45 15.63 -0.14
CA GLU A 226 15.22 14.85 0.07
C GLU A 226 15.34 13.44 -0.51
N PHE A 227 15.85 13.33 -1.75
CA PHE A 227 16.00 12.04 -2.39
C PHE A 227 16.98 11.13 -1.66
N PHE A 228 18.13 11.67 -1.23
CA PHE A 228 19.10 10.92 -0.44
C PHE A 228 18.57 10.57 0.94
N HIS A 229 17.86 11.49 1.61
CA HIS A 229 17.22 11.23 2.89
C HIS A 229 16.28 10.03 2.78
N TRP A 230 15.32 10.08 1.86
CA TRP A 230 14.39 8.99 1.60
C TRP A 230 15.11 7.68 1.27
N ARG A 231 16.08 7.70 0.35
CA ARG A 231 16.84 6.50 -0.03
C ARG A 231 17.58 5.90 1.17
N ASN A 232 18.05 6.71 2.11
CA ASN A 232 18.84 6.26 3.25
C ASN A 232 17.99 5.84 4.46
N THR A 233 16.81 6.44 4.67
CA THR A 233 15.98 6.23 5.89
C THR A 233 14.63 5.56 5.60
N GLY A 234 14.16 5.61 4.36
CA GLY A 234 12.81 5.22 3.96
C GLY A 234 11.73 6.21 4.42
N MET A 235 12.10 7.43 4.79
CA MET A 235 11.15 8.52 5.09
C MET A 235 10.94 9.36 3.82
N ALA A 236 9.75 9.28 3.21
CA ALA A 236 9.44 9.98 1.97
C ALA A 236 8.73 11.32 2.20
N PHE A 237 7.88 11.39 3.23
CA PHE A 237 6.96 12.51 3.47
C PHE A 237 7.06 12.97 4.92
N GLU A 238 7.85 14.00 5.18
CA GLU A 238 8.00 14.58 6.51
C GLU A 238 7.15 15.85 6.65
N MET A 239 6.28 15.86 7.66
CA MET A 239 5.48 17.03 8.03
C MET A 239 6.28 17.91 9.00
N ARG A 240 6.05 19.22 8.96
CA ARG A 240 6.83 20.20 9.75
C ARG A 240 6.75 19.89 11.24
N GLU A 241 7.92 19.85 11.90
CA GLU A 241 8.08 19.69 13.35
C GLU A 241 7.47 18.40 13.94
N ALA A 242 7.18 17.40 13.10
CA ALA A 242 6.64 16.12 13.54
C ALA A 242 7.72 15.15 14.05
N VAL A 243 7.34 14.34 15.05
CA VAL A 243 8.15 13.23 15.54
C VAL A 243 7.65 11.93 14.91
N TYR A 244 8.58 11.18 14.33
CA TYR A 244 8.32 9.89 13.68
C TYR A 244 9.07 8.79 14.42
N ASP A 245 8.38 8.08 15.31
CA ASP A 245 8.97 7.11 16.23
C ASP A 245 8.27 5.74 16.23
N VAL A 246 7.09 5.63 15.61
CA VAL A 246 6.35 4.36 15.52
C VAL A 246 6.61 3.67 14.17
N PRO A 247 7.09 2.42 14.13
CA PRO A 247 7.31 1.71 12.87
C PRO A 247 6.03 1.55 12.04
N ASN A 248 6.11 1.84 10.74
CA ASN A 248 5.00 1.65 9.83
C ASN A 248 4.82 0.18 9.45
N LYS A 249 3.96 -0.52 10.18
CA LYS A 249 3.69 -1.95 10.01
C LYS A 249 2.99 -2.30 8.70
N THR A 250 2.47 -1.34 7.94
CA THR A 250 1.86 -1.60 6.63
C THR A 250 2.91 -1.96 5.57
N LEU A 251 4.17 -1.55 5.78
CA LEU A 251 5.32 -1.85 4.91
C LEU A 251 5.86 -3.29 5.09
N ALA A 252 5.35 -4.03 6.08
CA ALA A 252 5.79 -5.38 6.37
C ALA A 252 5.40 -6.37 5.26
N SER A 253 6.29 -7.36 5.04
CA SER A 253 5.98 -8.57 4.28
C SER A 253 6.42 -9.83 5.00
N GLY A 254 5.59 -10.87 4.91
CA GLY A 254 5.91 -12.24 5.29
C GLY A 254 6.70 -13.02 4.23
N ARG A 255 7.02 -12.43 3.06
CA ARG A 255 7.85 -13.09 2.03
C ARG A 255 9.33 -13.05 2.43
N LEU A 256 9.96 -14.22 2.50
CA LEU A 256 11.39 -14.38 2.80
C LEU A 256 12.27 -13.88 1.65
N MET A 257 13.29 -13.09 1.97
CA MET A 257 14.44 -12.91 1.08
C MET A 257 15.37 -14.10 1.28
N ARG A 258 15.63 -14.87 0.21
CA ARG A 258 16.59 -15.98 0.28
C ARG A 258 17.99 -15.41 0.51
N HIS A 259 18.51 -15.57 1.72
CA HIS A 259 19.92 -15.34 1.99
C HIS A 259 20.68 -16.66 1.82
N VAL A 260 21.75 -16.63 1.04
CA VAL A 260 22.90 -17.52 1.24
C VAL A 260 23.83 -16.75 2.19
N LEU A 261 23.75 -16.98 3.49
CA LEU A 261 24.75 -16.46 4.45
C LEU A 261 25.80 -17.55 4.67
N LEU A 262 27.03 -17.25 4.28
CA LEU A 262 28.20 -17.79 4.98
C LEU A 262 28.16 -17.22 6.40
N GLY A 263 27.77 -18.09 7.35
CA GLY A 263 28.06 -18.01 8.77
C GLY A 263 27.73 -16.70 9.47
N LEU A 264 26.56 -16.64 10.10
CA LEU A 264 26.37 -16.17 11.48
C LEU A 264 25.02 -16.71 11.95
N GLY A 265 25.05 -17.42 13.07
CA GLY A 265 23.90 -18.13 13.63
C GLY A 265 22.90 -17.21 14.32
N GLU A 266 21.70 -17.78 14.43
CA GLU A 266 20.52 -17.35 15.21
C GLU A 266 19.56 -16.30 14.60
N SER A 267 18.36 -16.84 14.33
CA SER A 267 17.06 -16.28 13.97
C SER A 267 16.84 -14.76 14.07
N LEU A 268 16.89 -14.09 12.92
CA LEU A 268 15.99 -12.98 12.58
C LEU A 268 14.92 -13.52 11.61
N GLU A 269 13.97 -14.25 12.17
CA GLU A 269 12.86 -14.80 11.42
C GLU A 269 11.71 -13.77 11.32
N ASN A 270 11.40 -13.43 10.06
CA ASN A 270 10.03 -13.29 9.54
C ASN A 270 9.33 -11.92 9.47
N ILE A 271 10.01 -10.79 9.25
CA ILE A 271 9.35 -9.61 8.63
C ILE A 271 10.34 -8.84 7.76
N LEU A 272 9.95 -8.51 6.52
CA LEU A 272 10.76 -7.73 5.55
C LEU A 272 10.10 -6.40 5.20
N ILE A 273 10.92 -5.44 4.75
CA ILE A 273 10.43 -4.15 4.23
C ILE A 273 10.35 -4.15 2.72
N LEU A 274 9.26 -3.59 2.23
CA LEU A 274 8.76 -3.70 0.87
C LEU A 274 8.98 -2.49 -0.05
N LEU A 275 9.78 -1.50 0.31
CA LEU A 275 10.05 -0.35 -0.56
C LEU A 275 11.45 -0.39 -1.09
#